data_AF-A0A392NNU3-F1
#
_entry.id   AF-A0A392NNU3-F1
#
_cell.length_a   1.000
_cell.length_b   1.000
_cell.length_c   1.000
_cell.angle_alpha   90.00
_cell.angle_beta   90.00
_cell.angle_gamma   90.00
#
_symmetry.space_group_name_H-M   'P 1'
#
loop_
_entity.id
_entity.type
_entity.pdbx_description
1 polymer ?
#
loop_
_entity_poly.entity_id
_entity_poly.type
_entity_poly.pdbx_seq_one_letter_code
_entity_poly.pdbx_strand_id
1 'polypeptide(L)'
;MDRSAGVKSVEVNRKQSRVIVSGYVDPNKVLKRVKSTGKVRAQFWPYVEQHLVYYPYAYGAYDRRAPSGFVRNVMPAASSNNHQDENLVSLFSDDNVNACSIM
;
A
#
# COMPACT_ATOMS: atom_id res chain seq x y z
N MET A 1 17.58 5.56 29.53
CA MET A 1 16.34 5.81 28.76
C MET A 1 16.49 7.12 28.03
N ASP A 2 16.94 7.11 26.78
CA ASP A 2 16.97 8.34 25.99
C ASP A 2 15.55 8.80 25.73
N ARG A 3 15.16 9.90 26.37
CA ARG A 3 14.00 10.70 26.01
C ARG A 3 14.23 11.13 24.57
N SER A 4 13.59 10.41 23.65
CA SER A 4 13.52 10.63 22.20
C SER A 4 13.86 12.07 21.78
N ALA A 5 15.15 12.34 21.60
CA ALA A 5 15.64 13.64 21.19
C ALA A 5 15.09 13.92 19.78
N GLY A 6 14.39 15.05 19.62
CA GLY A 6 13.84 15.48 18.34
C GLY A 6 12.36 15.20 18.11
N VAL A 7 11.64 14.51 19.01
CA VAL A 7 10.17 14.37 18.89
C VAL A 7 9.50 15.69 19.28
N LYS A 8 8.67 16.23 18.39
CA LYS A 8 7.88 17.45 18.59
C LYS A 8 6.48 17.14 19.12
N SER A 9 5.77 16.19 18.49
CA SER A 9 4.45 15.74 18.95
C SER A 9 4.23 14.26 18.70
N VAL A 10 3.40 13.66 19.55
CA VAL A 10 2.93 12.29 19.40
C VAL A 10 1.41 12.28 19.51
N GLU A 11 0.75 11.86 18.43
CA GLU A 11 -0.70 11.71 18.38
C GLU A 11 -1.06 10.23 18.31
N VAL A 12 -1.95 9.79 19.20
CA VAL A 12 -2.36 8.40 19.31
C VAL A 12 -3.85 8.27 18.98
N ASN A 13 -4.16 7.71 17.83
CA ASN A 13 -5.52 7.38 17.44
C ASN A 13 -5.81 5.92 17.76
N ARG A 14 -6.46 5.67 18.91
CA ARG A 14 -6.79 4.31 19.38
C ARG A 14 -7.83 3.61 18.50
N LYS A 15 -8.78 4.36 17.92
CA LYS A 15 -9.81 3.80 17.03
C LYS A 15 -9.20 3.18 15.79
N GLN A 16 -8.18 3.83 15.23
CA GLN A 16 -7.44 3.36 14.07
C GLN A 16 -6.20 2.53 14.42
N SER A 17 -5.92 2.31 15.71
CA SER A 17 -4.66 1.72 16.20
C SER A 17 -3.40 2.36 15.56
N ARG A 18 -3.44 3.68 15.36
CA ARG A 18 -2.42 4.44 14.63
C ARG A 18 -1.71 5.42 15.57
N VAL A 19 -0.40 5.52 15.42
CA VAL A 19 0.42 6.53 16.10
C VAL A 19 1.09 7.40 15.05
N ILE A 20 0.98 8.72 15.21
CA ILE A 20 1.66 9.71 14.37
C ILE A 20 2.71 10.37 15.24
N VAL A 21 3.95 10.33 14.79
CA VAL A 21 5.09 10.97 15.46
C VAL A 21 5.58 12.07 14.54
N SER A 22 5.62 13.31 15.03
CA SER A 22 6.19 14.45 14.32
C SER A 22 7.46 14.92 15.01
N GLY A 23 8.42 15.40 14.24
CA GLY A 23 9.72 15.86 14.75
C GLY A 23 10.88 15.47 13.85
N TYR A 24 12.09 15.84 14.27
CA TYR A 24 13.33 15.45 13.61
C TYR A 24 13.83 14.13 14.19
N VAL A 25 13.26 13.03 13.70
CA VAL A 25 13.54 11.68 14.21
C VAL A 25 13.72 10.68 13.08
N ASP A 26 14.53 9.65 13.34
CA ASP A 26 14.70 8.52 12.44
C ASP A 26 13.47 7.58 12.51
N PRO A 27 12.73 7.37 11.40
CA PRO A 27 11.55 6.52 11.36
C PRO A 27 11.82 5.09 11.85
N ASN A 28 12.99 4.51 11.52
CA ASN A 28 13.33 3.14 11.88
C ASN A 28 13.55 2.99 13.38
N LYS A 29 14.14 4.00 14.03
CA LYS A 29 14.29 4.03 15.50
C LYS A 29 12.92 4.12 16.18
N VAL A 30 12.01 4.93 15.63
CA VAL A 30 10.63 5.04 16.12
C VAL A 30 9.92 3.70 16.02
N LEU A 31 9.99 3.02 14.87
CA LEU A 31 9.34 1.72 14.68
C LEU A 31 9.88 0.67 15.65
N LYS A 32 11.21 0.60 15.84
CA LYS A 32 11.85 -0.31 16.82
C LYS A 32 11.37 0.00 18.24
N ARG A 33 11.26 1.28 18.60
CA ARG A 33 10.77 1.70 19.92
C ARG A 33 9.31 1.29 20.14
N VAL A 34 8.44 1.48 19.15
CA VAL A 34 7.03 1.04 19.23
C VAL A 34 6.95 -0.49 19.38
N LYS A 35 7.76 -1.24 18.63
CA LYS A 35 7.83 -2.71 18.76
C LYS A 35 8.31 -3.15 20.15
N SER A 36 9.25 -2.42 20.75
CA SER A 36 9.75 -2.70 22.12
C SER A 36 8.68 -2.57 23.20
N THR A 37 7.59 -1.86 22.95
CA THR A 37 6.43 -1.74 23.86
C THR A 37 5.47 -2.95 23.77
N GLY A 38 5.89 -4.05 23.13
CA GLY A 38 5.07 -5.25 22.93
C GLY A 38 4.17 -5.21 21.69
N LYS A 39 4.27 -4.16 20.86
CA LYS A 39 3.52 -4.02 19.60
C LYS A 39 4.31 -4.59 18.42
N VAL A 40 4.53 -5.90 18.42
CA VAL A 40 5.43 -6.59 17.47
C VAL A 40 5.00 -6.39 16.00
N ARG A 41 3.67 -6.32 15.77
CA ARG A 41 3.06 -6.16 14.44
C ARG A 41 3.01 -4.70 13.95
N ALA A 42 3.66 -3.76 14.62
CA ALA A 42 3.71 -2.37 14.15
C ALA A 42 4.44 -2.29 12.80
N GLN A 43 3.83 -1.58 11.84
CA GLN A 43 4.36 -1.33 10.50
C GLN A 43 4.16 0.15 10.13
N PHE A 44 4.83 0.61 9.07
CA PHE A 44 4.64 1.97 8.56
C PHE A 44 3.33 2.06 7.78
N TRP A 45 2.44 2.92 8.24
CA TRP A 45 1.21 3.28 7.53
C TRP A 45 1.50 4.40 6.51
N PRO A 46 0.91 4.43 5.31
CA PRO A 46 -0.17 3.58 4.76
C PRO A 46 0.35 2.46 3.83
N TYR A 47 1.51 1.88 4.13
CA TYR A 47 2.14 0.90 3.25
C TYR A 47 1.71 -0.53 3.61
N VAL A 48 1.54 -1.36 2.59
CA VAL A 48 1.13 -2.76 2.67
C VAL A 48 2.07 -3.61 1.81
N GLU A 49 2.28 -4.86 2.18
CA GLU A 49 3.15 -5.78 1.44
C GLU A 49 2.64 -6.00 0.01
N GLN A 50 3.54 -5.96 -0.96
CA GLN A 50 3.21 -5.97 -2.38
C GLN A 50 2.34 -7.17 -2.80
N HIS A 51 2.56 -8.34 -2.20
CA HIS A 51 1.83 -9.56 -2.52
C HIS A 51 0.39 -9.60 -1.96
N LEU A 52 0.04 -8.69 -1.04
CA LEU A 52 -1.31 -8.57 -0.50
C LEU A 52 -2.17 -7.58 -1.30
N VAL A 53 -1.56 -6.79 -2.19
CA VAL A 53 -2.24 -5.80 -3.02
C VAL A 53 -2.62 -6.45 -4.34
N TYR A 54 -3.90 -6.34 -4.71
CA TYR A 54 -4.43 -6.96 -5.92
C TYR A 54 -3.86 -6.33 -7.21
N TYR A 55 -3.63 -5.01 -7.21
CA TYR A 55 -3.02 -4.27 -8.31
C TYR A 55 -1.78 -3.48 -7.84
N PRO A 56 -0.65 -4.15 -7.57
CA PRO A 56 0.55 -3.50 -7.04
C PRO A 56 1.21 -2.55 -8.06
N TYR A 57 0.91 -2.72 -9.34
CA TYR A 57 1.41 -1.92 -10.46
C TYR A 57 0.54 -0.71 -10.79
N ALA A 58 -0.55 -0.47 -10.04
CA ALA A 58 -1.43 0.66 -10.29
C ALA A 58 -0.69 2.00 -10.17
N TYR A 59 -1.10 2.98 -10.96
CA TYR A 59 -0.54 4.33 -10.90
C TYR A 59 -0.71 4.91 -9.49
N GLY A 60 0.39 5.38 -8.90
CA GLY A 60 0.41 5.91 -7.53
C GLY A 60 0.55 4.87 -6.40
N ALA A 61 0.68 3.57 -6.74
CA ALA A 61 0.97 2.52 -5.75
C ALA A 61 2.43 2.59 -5.24
N TYR A 62 3.38 2.85 -6.14
CA TYR A 62 4.80 2.95 -5.79
C TYR A 62 5.16 4.33 -5.22
N ASP A 63 5.72 4.33 -4.02
CA ASP A 63 6.23 5.52 -3.34
C ASP A 63 7.70 5.28 -2.97
N ARG A 64 8.59 6.22 -3.29
CA ARG A 64 10.03 6.14 -2.98
C ARG A 64 10.30 6.10 -1.47
N ARG A 65 9.35 6.54 -0.65
CA ARG A 65 9.44 6.54 0.81
C ARG A 65 9.04 5.20 1.43
N ALA A 66 8.44 4.29 0.66
CA ALA A 66 8.02 3.00 1.15
C ALA A 66 9.24 2.10 1.43
N PRO A 67 9.18 1.25 2.46
CA PRO A 67 10.16 0.17 2.65
C PRO A 67 10.16 -0.80 1.46
N SER A 68 11.28 -1.50 1.26
CA SER A 68 11.39 -2.52 0.21
C SER A 68 10.32 -3.62 0.37
N GLY A 69 9.64 -3.97 -0.72
CA GLY A 69 8.55 -4.96 -0.72
C GLY A 69 7.19 -4.41 -0.26
N PHE A 70 7.10 -3.12 0.06
CA PHE A 70 5.85 -2.46 0.42
C PHE A 70 5.43 -1.44 -0.63
N VAL A 71 4.12 -1.36 -0.87
CA VAL A 71 3.48 -0.39 -1.75
C VAL A 71 2.36 0.33 -1.00
N ARG A 72 1.93 1.49 -1.48
CA ARG A 72 0.78 2.18 -0.90
C ARG A 72 -0.48 1.41 -1.27
N ASN A 73 -1.39 1.22 -0.31
CA ASN A 73 -2.70 0.64 -0.60
C ASN A 73 -3.58 1.67 -1.30
N VAL A 74 -3.33 1.87 -2.59
CA VAL A 74 -4.24 2.62 -3.45
C VAL A 74 -5.38 1.68 -3.80
N MET A 75 -6.59 2.02 -3.37
CA MET A 75 -7.76 1.49 -4.05
C MET A 75 -7.65 2.03 -5.47
N PRO A 76 -7.58 1.17 -6.51
CA PRO A 76 -7.75 1.67 -7.86
C PRO A 76 -9.07 2.42 -7.83
N ALA A 77 -9.03 3.74 -8.03
CA ALA A 77 -10.25 4.49 -8.31
C ALA A 77 -10.81 3.78 -9.52
N ALA A 78 -11.87 2.98 -9.32
CA ALA A 78 -12.34 1.96 -10.24
C ALA A 78 -12.10 2.41 -11.67
N SER A 79 -10.96 2.01 -12.24
CA SER A 79 -10.78 2.11 -13.66
C SER A 79 -11.79 1.11 -14.14
N SER A 80 -12.86 1.63 -14.70
CA SER A 80 -13.94 0.98 -15.43
C SER A 80 -13.39 0.19 -16.63
N ASN A 81 -12.27 -0.51 -16.46
CA ASN A 81 -11.46 -1.15 -17.47
C ASN A 81 -11.48 -2.67 -17.33
N ASN A 82 -12.08 -3.22 -16.27
CA ASN A 82 -12.48 -4.63 -16.25
C ASN A 82 -13.27 -4.96 -17.54
N HIS A 83 -14.18 -4.07 -17.95
CA HIS A 83 -14.90 -4.18 -19.22
C HIS A 83 -14.03 -4.11 -20.49
N GLN A 84 -12.83 -3.58 -20.45
CA GLN A 84 -11.97 -3.45 -21.64
C GLN A 84 -11.05 -4.66 -21.79
N ASP A 85 -10.42 -5.11 -20.70
CA ASP A 85 -9.50 -6.26 -20.76
C ASP A 85 -10.25 -7.57 -21.03
N GLU A 86 -11.43 -7.75 -20.41
CA GLU A 86 -12.33 -8.89 -20.68
C GLU A 86 -12.78 -8.94 -22.14
N ASN A 87 -13.07 -7.76 -22.70
CA ASN A 87 -13.54 -7.61 -24.07
C ASN A 87 -12.40 -7.83 -25.07
N LEU A 88 -11.17 -7.39 -24.76
CA LEU A 88 -10.00 -7.68 -25.58
C LEU A 88 -9.70 -9.19 -25.60
N VAL A 89 -9.81 -9.89 -24.47
CA VAL A 89 -9.62 -11.35 -24.41
C VAL A 89 -10.72 -12.07 -25.20
N SER A 90 -11.97 -11.60 -25.16
CA SER A 90 -13.08 -12.21 -25.90
C SER A 90 -13.00 -12.01 -27.42
N LEU A 91 -12.32 -10.96 -27.92
CA LEU A 91 -12.08 -10.75 -29.35
C LEU A 91 -11.16 -11.81 -29.97
N PHE A 92 -10.35 -12.51 -29.17
CA PHE A 92 -9.45 -13.57 -29.63
C PHE A 92 -9.88 -14.96 -29.17
N SER A 93 -11.07 -15.09 -28.59
CA SER A 93 -11.56 -16.35 -28.04
C SER A 93 -12.28 -17.17 -29.12
N ASP A 94 -11.84 -18.42 -29.32
CA ASP A 94 -12.40 -19.34 -30.34
C ASP A 94 -13.88 -19.69 -30.08
N ASP A 95 -14.29 -19.72 -28.81
CA ASP A 95 -15.69 -19.88 -28.37
C ASP A 95 -16.58 -18.65 -28.66
N ASN A 96 -15.99 -17.49 -28.97
CA ASN A 96 -16.77 -16.31 -29.32
C ASN A 96 -17.11 -16.33 -30.81
N VAL A 97 -18.35 -16.68 -31.13
CA VAL A 97 -18.89 -16.74 -32.51
C VAL A 97 -18.71 -15.40 -33.27
N ASN A 98 -18.54 -14.29 -32.56
CA ASN A 98 -18.34 -12.96 -33.14
C ASN A 98 -16.84 -12.56 -33.31
N ALA A 99 -15.90 -13.35 -32.80
CA ALA A 99 -14.46 -13.05 -32.81
C ALA A 99 -13.78 -13.24 -34.18
N CYS A 100 -14.34 -14.06 -35.07
CA CYS A 100 -13.79 -14.34 -36.41
C CYS A 100 -13.79 -13.15 -37.40
N SER A 101 -14.04 -11.92 -36.93
CA SER A 101 -14.05 -10.70 -37.75
C SER A 101 -12.74 -9.91 -37.73
N ILE A 102 -11.75 -10.32 -36.92
CA ILE A 102 -10.48 -9.59 -36.67
C ILE A 102 -9.23 -10.31 -37.22
N MET A 103 -9.38 -11.37 -38.02
CA MET A 103 -8.28 -11.94 -38.83
C MET A 103 -8.05 -11.16 -40.12
#